data_AF-A0A542K9G2-F1
#
_entry.id   AF-A0A542K9G2-F1
#
_cell.length_a   1.000
_cell.length_b   1.000
_cell.length_c   1.000
_cell.angle_alpha   90.00
_cell.angle_beta   90.00
_cell.angle_gamma   90.00
#
_symmetry.space_group_name_H-M   'P 1'
#
loop_
_entity.id
_entity.type
_entity.pdbx_description
1 polymer ?
#
loop_
_entity_poly.entity_id
_entity_poly.type
_entity_poly.pdbx_seq_one_letter_code
_entity_poly.pdbx_strand_id
1 'polypeptide(L)' 'MSRRAVWEADDAKAGQGVASAAEDCAAYLDGELAAHLRTCLFWLEERRSPTEADRLPHL' A
#
# COMPACT_ATOMS: atom_id res chain seq x y z
N MET A 1 0.71 -27.31 2.63
CA MET A 1 1.58 -26.40 1.85
C MET A 1 1.16 -24.97 2.14
N SER A 2 2.11 -24.05 2.31
CA SER A 2 1.82 -22.63 2.53
C SER A 2 1.32 -22.00 1.24
N ARG A 3 0.34 -21.09 1.34
CA ARG A 3 -0.25 -20.36 0.19
C ARG A 3 0.82 -19.60 -0.62
N ARG A 4 1.88 -19.15 0.05
CA ARG A 4 3.06 -18.52 -0.56
C ARG A 4 3.78 -19.44 -1.56
N ALA A 5 3.95 -20.71 -1.22
CA ALA A 5 4.66 -21.67 -2.09
C ALA A 5 3.88 -21.99 -3.37
N VAL A 6 2.55 -21.92 -3.33
CA VAL A 6 1.69 -22.06 -4.51
C VAL A 6 1.87 -20.85 -5.43
N TRP A 7 1.90 -19.64 -4.85
CA TRP A 7 2.10 -18.42 -5.62
C TRP A 7 3.49 -18.35 -6.24
N GLU A 8 4.56 -18.67 -5.51
CA GLU A 8 5.93 -18.69 -6.05
C GLU A 8 6.08 -19.68 -7.22
N ALA A 9 5.43 -20.85 -7.14
CA ALA A 9 5.45 -21.84 -8.22
C ALA A 9 4.66 -21.40 -9.46
N ASP A 10 3.50 -20.78 -9.26
CA ASP A 10 2.72 -20.18 -10.35
C ASP A 10 3.45 -19.00 -10.97
N ASP A 11 4.21 -18.25 -10.16
CA ASP A 11 4.95 -17.08 -10.60
C ASP A 11 6.18 -17.43 -11.42
N ALA A 12 6.92 -18.47 -11.01
CA ALA A 12 8.01 -19.04 -11.80
C ALA A 12 7.51 -19.63 -13.14
N LYS A 13 6.25 -20.08 -13.19
CA LYS A 13 5.62 -20.63 -14.40
C LYS A 13 5.05 -19.56 -15.32
N ALA A 14 4.51 -18.47 -14.77
CA ALA A 14 3.89 -17.38 -15.53
C ALA A 14 4.88 -16.27 -15.89
N GLY A 15 5.99 -16.14 -15.16
CA GLY A 15 6.99 -15.09 -15.34
C GLY A 15 6.53 -13.70 -14.91
N GLN A 16 5.57 -13.59 -13.98
CA GLN A 16 4.81 -12.35 -13.73
C GLN A 16 5.04 -11.67 -12.37
N GLY A 17 5.99 -12.12 -11.55
CA GLY A 17 6.33 -11.47 -10.28
C GLY A 17 5.17 -11.34 -9.26
N VAL A 18 4.08 -12.11 -9.39
CA VAL A 18 2.89 -12.11 -8.53
C VAL A 18 3.23 -12.27 -7.05
N ALA A 19 4.21 -13.11 -6.70
CA ALA A 19 4.62 -13.27 -5.30
C ALA A 19 5.28 -12.00 -4.76
N SER A 20 6.18 -11.40 -5.54
CA SER A 20 6.81 -10.12 -5.21
C SER A 20 5.79 -8.98 -5.14
N ALA A 21 4.86 -8.92 -6.09
CA ALA A 21 3.80 -7.91 -6.10
C ALA A 21 2.87 -8.05 -4.89
N ALA A 22 2.58 -9.27 -4.45
CA ALA A 22 1.79 -9.50 -3.24
C ALA A 22 2.54 -9.05 -1.98
N GLU A 23 3.86 -9.25 -1.92
CA GLU A 23 4.71 -8.74 -0.83
C GLU A 23 4.78 -7.22 -0.82
N ASP A 24 4.99 -6.59 -1.97
CA ASP A 24 5.01 -5.13 -2.11
C ASP A 24 3.66 -4.53 -1.71
N CYS A 25 2.55 -5.15 -2.12
CA CYS A 25 1.22 -4.76 -1.68
C CYS A 25 1.05 -4.90 -0.17
N ALA A 26 1.48 -6.01 0.44
CA ALA A 26 1.39 -6.18 1.89
C ALA A 26 2.21 -5.11 2.63
N ALA A 27 3.43 -4.83 2.18
CA ALA A 27 4.29 -3.79 2.75
C ALA A 27 3.66 -2.39 2.63
N TYR A 28 3.02 -2.10 1.50
CA TYR A 28 2.30 -0.85 1.28
C TYR A 28 1.11 -0.69 2.23
N LEU A 29 0.32 -1.75 2.43
CA LEU A 29 -0.84 -1.75 3.31
C LEU A 29 -0.44 -1.52 4.78
N ASP A 30 0.64 -2.17 5.23
CA ASP A 30 1.10 -2.08 6.62
C ASP A 30 1.87 -0.78 6.93
N GLY A 31 2.43 -0.12 5.91
CA GLY A 31 3.25 1.09 6.08
C GLY A 31 2.57 2.36 5.56
N GLU A 32 2.64 2.56 4.26
CA GLU A 32 2.38 3.86 3.62
C GLU A 32 0.90 4.18 3.44
N LEU A 33 0.03 3.16 3.39
CA LEU A 33 -1.39 3.35 3.13
C LEU A 33 -2.02 4.36 4.09
N ALA A 34 -1.74 4.24 5.39
CA ALA A 34 -2.30 5.14 6.40
C ALA A 34 -1.88 6.60 6.15
N ALA A 35 -0.62 6.84 5.78
CA ALA A 35 -0.15 8.19 5.47
C ALA A 35 -0.83 8.76 4.22
N HIS A 36 -0.98 7.95 3.16
CA HIS A 36 -1.66 8.38 1.93
C HIS A 36 -3.15 8.68 2.17
N LEU A 37 -3.84 7.83 2.93
CA LEU A 37 -5.24 8.05 3.28
C LEU A 37 -5.44 9.34 4.08
N ARG A 38 -4.55 9.65 5.03
CA ARG A 38 -4.61 10.91 5.78
C ARG A 38 -4.44 12.13 4.89
N THR A 39 -3.53 12.07 3.92
CA THR A 39 -3.34 13.13 2.92
C THR A 39 -4.60 13.31 2.05
N CYS A 40 -5.21 12.21 1.60
CA CYS A 40 -6.46 12.27 0.85
C CYS A 40 -7.60 12.89 1.67
N LEU A 41 -7.76 12.50 2.93
CA LEU A 41 -8.77 13.07 3.83
C LEU A 41 -8.55 14.57 4.03
N PHE A 42 -7.32 14.98 4.31
CA PHE A 42 -6.97 16.40 4.45
C PHE A 42 -7.35 17.19 3.19
N TRP A 43 -7.03 16.66 2.00
CA TRP A 43 -7.39 17.34 0.75
C TRP A 43 -8.90 17.45 0.54
N LEU A 44 -9.67 16.43 0.93
CA LEU A 44 -11.13 16.45 0.84
C LEU A 44 -11.75 17.50 1.77
N GLU A 45 -11.20 17.65 2.97
CA GLU A 45 -11.66 18.60 4.00
C GLU A 45 -11.26 20.04 3.68
N GLU A 46 -9.97 20.26 3.44
CA GLU A 46 -9.37 21.60 3.32
C GLU A 46 -9.31 22.11 1.87
N ARG A 47 -9.61 21.26 0.89
CA ARG A 47 -9.56 21.56 -0.56
C ARG A 47 -8.20 22.06 -1.05
N ARG A 48 -7.14 21.72 -0.32
CA ARG A 48 -5.73 22.01 -0.66
C ARG A 48 -4.84 20.86 -0.22
N SER A 49 -3.64 20.77 -0.79
CA SER A 49 -2.65 19.81 -0.33
C SER A 49 -2.10 20.20 1.07
N PRO A 50 -1.77 19.20 1.91
CA PRO A 50 -1.11 19.46 3.18
C PRO A 50 0.34 19.92 2.97
N THR A 51 0.81 20.71 3.92
CA THR A 51 2.19 21.16 4.08
C THR A 51 2.79 20.51 5.33
N GLU A 52 4.11 20.61 5.52
CA GLU A 52 4.79 20.06 6.70
C GLU A 52 4.29 20.64 8.04
N ALA A 53 3.67 21.82 8.02
CA ALA A 53 3.11 22.46 9.20
C ALA A 53 1.69 21.97 9.54
N ASP A 54 1.02 21.29 8.61
CA ASP A 54 -0.37 20.87 8.76
C ASP A 54 -0.48 19.60 9.61
N ARG A 55 -1.46 19.59 10.52
CA ARG A 55 -1.80 18.38 11.27
C ARG A 55 -2.75 17.53 10.46
N LEU A 56 -2.26 16.37 10.04
CA LEU A 56 -3.09 15.41 9.31
C LEU A 56 -4.12 14.72 10.23
N PRO A 57 -5.29 14.33 9.69
CA PRO A 57 -6.28 13.55 10.43
C PRO A 57 -5.71 12.25 10.99
N HIS A 58 -6.29 11.75 12.08
CA HIS A 58 -6.00 10.40 12.58
C HIS A 58 -6.92 9.38 11.88
N LEU A 59 -6.40 8.17 11.64
CA LEU A 59 -7.15 7.05 11.04
C LEU A 59 -7.36 5.98 12.10
#